data_AF-A0A1K1NIR5-F1
#
_entry.id   AF-A0A1K1NIR5-F1
#
_cell.length_a   1.000
_cell.length_b   1.000
_cell.length_c   1.000
_cell.angle_alpha   90.00
_cell.angle_beta   90.00
_cell.angle_gamma   90.00
#
_symmetry.space_group_name_H-M   'P 1'
#
loop_
_entity.id
_entity.type
_entity.pdbx_description
1 polymer ?
#
loop_
_entity_poly.entity_id
_entity_poly.type
_entity_poly.pdbx_seq_one_letter_code
_entity_poly.pdbx_strand_id
1 'polypeptide(L)'
;MKKQLLIALSVFLANTLSAQISMSDALKIMPSSMVPYLTENNRLDCIDFYEAGMKAEVRNALDGKSELLQLTDHYATFRLNEAVEMELALLNANDRQLICMISTYGKDIRESDITFFDTTWKQLSTSDYIDLPHQMFTSKFNPEDSSLTIVCRTTLDRPANEEQEEIKEVQMNLKWNGEMLK
;
A
#
# COMPACT_ATOMS: atom_id res chain seq x y z
N MET A 1 -21.43 25.37 -47.50
CA MET A 1 -21.15 25.50 -46.04
C MET A 1 -21.30 24.15 -45.32
N LYS A 2 -20.58 23.10 -45.75
CA LYS A 2 -20.68 21.73 -45.17
C LYS A 2 -19.33 21.10 -44.78
N LYS A 3 -18.21 21.79 -45.06
CA LYS A 3 -16.85 21.32 -44.72
C LYS A 3 -16.33 21.83 -43.38
N GLN A 4 -16.96 22.85 -42.80
CA GLN A 4 -16.56 23.39 -41.50
C GLN A 4 -17.22 22.69 -40.30
N LEU A 5 -18.23 21.85 -40.55
CA LEU A 5 -18.86 21.04 -39.49
C LEU A 5 -18.02 19.81 -39.10
N LEU A 6 -17.08 19.40 -39.96
CA LEU A 6 -16.21 18.22 -39.69
C LEU A 6 -14.99 18.57 -38.83
N ILE A 7 -14.62 19.84 -38.70
CA ILE A 7 -13.47 20.25 -37.90
C ILE A 7 -13.85 20.34 -36.41
N ALA A 8 -15.11 20.68 -36.11
CA ALA A 8 -15.62 20.80 -34.74
C ALA A 8 -15.77 19.45 -33.99
N LEU A 9 -15.78 18.31 -34.69
CA LEU A 9 -15.88 16.98 -34.07
C LEU A 9 -14.50 16.37 -33.73
N SER A 10 -13.39 16.98 -34.17
CA SER A 10 -12.03 16.44 -34.00
C SER A 10 -11.28 16.94 -32.75
N VAL A 11 -11.83 17.91 -32.01
CA VAL A 11 -11.16 18.54 -30.84
C VAL A 11 -11.61 17.94 -29.50
N PHE A 12 -12.37 16.84 -29.51
CA PHE A 12 -12.80 16.11 -28.30
C PHE A 12 -11.88 14.93 -27.94
N LEU A 13 -10.63 14.93 -28.41
CA LEU A 13 -9.61 13.96 -28.00
C LEU A 13 -8.52 14.65 -27.17
N ALA A 14 -8.24 14.05 -26.01
CA ALA A 14 -7.10 14.29 -25.11
C ALA A 14 -7.27 15.28 -23.95
N ASN A 15 -8.44 15.31 -23.30
CA ASN A 15 -8.42 15.44 -21.83
C ASN A 15 -8.38 14.01 -21.28
N THR A 16 -7.19 13.41 -21.17
CA THR A 16 -7.02 12.21 -20.34
C THR A 16 -7.09 12.67 -18.89
N LEU A 17 -8.30 12.92 -18.41
CA LEU A 17 -8.56 12.95 -16.98
C LEU A 17 -8.18 11.54 -16.50
N SER A 18 -7.04 11.41 -15.82
CA SER A 18 -6.66 10.15 -15.20
C SER A 18 -7.78 9.79 -14.24
N ALA A 19 -8.60 8.80 -14.60
CA ALA A 19 -9.68 8.35 -13.73
C ALA A 19 -9.03 7.84 -12.44
N GLN A 20 -9.36 8.48 -11.32
CA GLN A 20 -8.97 7.96 -10.01
C GLN A 20 -9.71 6.65 -9.82
N ILE A 21 -8.97 5.60 -9.47
CA ILE A 21 -9.53 4.29 -9.15
C ILE A 21 -9.85 4.23 -7.66
N SER A 22 -10.81 3.39 -7.29
CA SER A 22 -11.04 3.03 -5.90
C SER A 22 -10.07 1.93 -5.46
N MET A 23 -9.95 1.70 -4.15
CA MET A 23 -9.14 0.58 -3.64
C MET A 23 -9.68 -0.78 -4.06
N SER A 24 -11.01 -0.93 -4.18
CA SER A 24 -11.61 -2.18 -4.67
C SER A 24 -11.23 -2.42 -6.14
N ASP A 25 -11.20 -1.36 -6.97
CA ASP A 25 -10.70 -1.46 -8.35
C ASP A 25 -9.22 -1.84 -8.39
N ALA A 26 -8.39 -1.23 -7.53
CA ALA A 26 -6.97 -1.55 -7.42
C ALA A 26 -6.74 -3.04 -7.06
N LEU A 27 -7.52 -3.57 -6.11
CA LEU A 27 -7.45 -4.98 -5.70
C LEU A 27 -7.92 -5.96 -6.78
N LYS A 28 -8.94 -5.60 -7.56
CA LYS A 28 -9.46 -6.42 -8.69
C LYS A 28 -8.37 -6.64 -9.74
N ILE A 29 -7.63 -5.59 -10.09
CA ILE A 29 -6.57 -5.64 -11.11
C ILE A 29 -5.19 -6.00 -10.55
N MET A 30 -5.06 -6.18 -9.23
CA MET A 30 -3.80 -6.55 -8.58
C MET A 30 -3.23 -7.84 -9.17
N PRO A 31 -1.99 -7.87 -9.68
CA PRO A 31 -1.38 -9.10 -10.15
C PRO A 31 -1.22 -10.10 -9.00
N SER A 32 -1.53 -11.37 -9.25
CA SER A 32 -1.31 -12.45 -8.26
C SER A 32 0.17 -12.62 -7.90
N SER A 33 1.11 -12.08 -8.69
CA SER A 33 2.54 -12.06 -8.34
C SER A 33 2.86 -11.23 -7.10
N MET A 34 2.01 -10.27 -6.71
CA MET A 34 2.21 -9.46 -5.50
C MET A 34 2.09 -10.31 -4.23
N VAL A 35 1.09 -11.22 -4.21
CA VAL A 35 0.90 -12.21 -3.14
C VAL A 35 0.52 -13.54 -3.80
N PRO A 36 1.51 -14.40 -4.14
CA PRO A 36 1.29 -15.60 -4.97
C PRO A 36 0.23 -16.57 -4.47
N TYR A 37 0.00 -16.61 -3.16
CA TYR A 37 -0.99 -17.48 -2.55
C TYR A 37 -2.38 -16.86 -2.40
N LEU A 38 -2.53 -15.55 -2.65
CA LEU A 38 -3.81 -14.85 -2.66
C LEU A 38 -4.27 -14.67 -4.11
N THR A 39 -5.05 -15.62 -4.60
CA THR A 39 -5.50 -15.65 -6.00
C THR A 39 -6.45 -14.50 -6.35
N GLU A 40 -6.70 -14.29 -7.64
CA GLU A 40 -7.70 -13.31 -8.09
C GLU A 40 -9.08 -13.57 -7.49
N ASN A 41 -9.57 -14.80 -7.60
CA ASN A 41 -10.85 -15.20 -7.01
C ASN A 41 -10.86 -14.93 -5.49
N ASN A 42 -9.78 -15.23 -4.78
CA ASN A 42 -9.69 -14.93 -3.35
C ASN A 42 -9.85 -13.43 -3.04
N ARG A 43 -9.27 -12.55 -3.87
CA ARG A 43 -9.43 -11.09 -3.69
C ARG A 43 -10.85 -10.64 -4.00
N LEU A 44 -11.45 -11.16 -5.07
CA LEU A 44 -12.83 -10.87 -5.44
C LEU A 44 -13.80 -11.32 -4.33
N ASP A 45 -13.64 -12.56 -3.84
CA ASP A 45 -14.44 -13.09 -2.74
C ASP A 45 -14.30 -12.26 -1.46
N CYS A 46 -13.07 -11.84 -1.11
CA CYS A 46 -12.85 -10.95 0.04
C CYS A 46 -13.59 -9.61 -0.11
N ILE A 47 -13.55 -8.99 -1.30
CA ILE A 47 -14.27 -7.74 -1.57
C ILE A 47 -15.78 -7.95 -1.41
N ASP A 48 -16.33 -8.99 -2.05
CA ASP A 48 -17.76 -9.30 -2.01
C ASP A 48 -18.23 -9.59 -0.57
N PHE A 49 -17.44 -10.34 0.20
CA PHE A 49 -17.76 -10.63 1.61
C PHE A 49 -17.73 -9.37 2.47
N TYR A 50 -16.75 -8.49 2.27
CA TYR A 50 -16.63 -7.24 3.02
C TYR A 50 -17.79 -6.30 2.72
N GLU A 51 -18.14 -6.12 1.43
CA GLU A 51 -19.27 -5.30 0.99
C GLU A 51 -20.62 -5.83 1.50
N ALA A 52 -20.74 -7.15 1.65
CA ALA A 52 -21.90 -7.80 2.27
C ALA A 52 -21.93 -7.71 3.82
N GLY A 53 -20.95 -7.07 4.46
CA GLY A 53 -20.84 -6.97 5.91
C GLY A 53 -20.52 -8.31 6.59
N MET A 54 -19.96 -9.27 5.85
CA MET A 54 -19.54 -10.57 6.35
C MET A 54 -18.05 -10.55 6.69
N LYS A 55 -17.59 -11.60 7.40
CA LYS A 55 -16.16 -11.80 7.60
C LYS A 55 -15.49 -12.13 6.26
N ALA A 56 -14.65 -11.23 5.78
CA ALA A 56 -13.94 -11.35 4.50
C ALA A 56 -12.70 -12.25 4.58
N GLU A 57 -12.90 -13.50 5.01
CA GLU A 57 -11.86 -14.52 5.14
C GLU A 57 -11.99 -15.58 4.03
N VAL A 58 -10.86 -15.96 3.43
CA VAL A 58 -10.78 -16.97 2.37
C VAL A 58 -9.69 -18.00 2.68
N ARG A 59 -9.85 -19.22 2.17
CA ARG A 59 -8.77 -20.21 2.12
C ARG A 59 -7.86 -19.88 0.94
N ASN A 60 -6.59 -19.62 1.24
CA ASN A 60 -5.59 -19.24 0.25
C ASN A 60 -4.95 -20.48 -0.42
N ALA A 61 -4.15 -20.27 -1.46
CA ALA A 61 -3.60 -21.37 -2.26
C ALA A 61 -2.58 -22.27 -1.50
N LEU A 62 -2.15 -21.86 -0.30
CA LEU A 62 -1.30 -22.64 0.59
C LEU A 62 -2.09 -23.29 1.73
N ASP A 63 -3.42 -23.42 1.57
CA ASP A 63 -4.35 -23.97 2.56
C ASP A 63 -4.44 -23.19 3.89
N GLY A 64 -3.81 -22.01 3.94
CA GLY A 64 -3.92 -21.06 5.04
C GLY A 64 -5.16 -20.17 4.91
N LYS A 65 -5.31 -19.26 5.87
CA LYS A 65 -6.37 -18.25 5.87
C LYS A 65 -5.79 -16.88 5.55
N SER A 66 -6.45 -16.16 4.65
CA SER A 66 -6.22 -14.74 4.39
C SER A 66 -7.50 -13.97 4.66
N GLU A 67 -7.40 -12.80 5.26
CA GLU A 67 -8.55 -12.00 5.69
C GLU A 67 -8.37 -10.53 5.27
N LEU A 68 -9.36 -9.96 4.60
CA LEU A 68 -9.48 -8.52 4.37
C LEU A 68 -10.13 -7.90 5.62
N LEU A 69 -9.34 -7.16 6.39
CA LEU A 69 -9.74 -6.60 7.68
C LEU A 69 -10.46 -5.26 7.55
N GLN A 70 -10.04 -4.45 6.57
CA GLN A 70 -10.60 -3.12 6.31
C GLN A 70 -10.52 -2.84 4.82
N LEU A 71 -11.57 -2.25 4.29
CA LEU A 71 -11.65 -1.73 2.94
C LEU A 71 -12.42 -0.40 2.97
N THR A 72 -11.85 0.61 2.33
CA THR A 72 -12.40 1.94 2.09
C THR A 72 -12.07 2.35 0.65
N ASP A 73 -12.53 3.52 0.19
CA ASP A 73 -12.23 3.98 -1.18
C ASP A 73 -10.73 4.15 -1.48
N HIS A 74 -9.89 4.35 -0.47
CA HIS A 74 -8.47 4.69 -0.64
C HIS A 74 -7.52 3.87 0.24
N TYR A 75 -8.03 2.91 1.01
CA TYR A 75 -7.22 2.10 1.93
C TYR A 75 -7.78 0.70 2.09
N ALA A 76 -6.90 -0.30 2.13
CA ALA A 76 -7.22 -1.67 2.50
C ALA A 76 -6.14 -2.26 3.41
N THR A 77 -6.54 -3.17 4.31
CA THR A 77 -5.60 -3.97 5.10
C THR A 77 -5.97 -5.44 5.10
N PHE A 78 -4.98 -6.28 4.84
CA PHE A 78 -5.09 -7.72 4.87
C PHE A 78 -4.24 -8.30 5.99
N ARG A 79 -4.79 -9.30 6.68
CA ARG A 79 -3.98 -10.32 7.35
C ARG A 79 -3.81 -11.48 6.38
N LEU A 80 -2.62 -11.60 5.79
CA LEU A 80 -2.37 -12.63 4.79
C LEU A 80 -2.09 -14.00 5.40
N ASN A 81 -1.50 -14.02 6.60
CA ASN A 81 -1.38 -15.17 7.50
C ASN A 81 -1.00 -14.66 8.90
N GLU A 82 -0.68 -15.55 9.84
CA GLU A 82 -0.33 -15.18 11.22
C GLU A 82 0.96 -14.35 11.37
N ALA A 83 1.81 -14.29 10.35
CA ALA A 83 3.11 -13.62 10.37
C ALA A 83 3.25 -12.56 9.28
N VAL A 84 2.21 -12.30 8.48
CA VAL A 84 2.26 -11.35 7.37
C VAL A 84 0.98 -10.53 7.31
N GLU A 85 1.15 -9.21 7.41
CA GLU A 85 0.12 -8.21 7.18
C GLU A 85 0.48 -7.38 5.96
N MET A 86 -0.52 -6.94 5.20
CA MET A 86 -0.35 -6.09 4.02
C MET A 86 -1.33 -4.92 4.13
N GLU A 87 -0.82 -3.70 3.97
CA GLU A 87 -1.61 -2.48 3.85
C GLU A 87 -1.43 -1.89 2.47
N LEU A 88 -2.53 -1.41 1.91
CA LEU A 88 -2.55 -0.69 0.64
C LEU A 88 -3.19 0.67 0.87
N ALA A 89 -2.56 1.72 0.35
CA ALA A 89 -3.08 3.07 0.37
C ALA A 89 -3.00 3.69 -1.02
N LEU A 90 -4.10 4.30 -1.46
CA LEU A 90 -4.12 5.13 -2.67
C LEU A 90 -3.72 6.55 -2.29
N LEU A 91 -2.60 6.99 -2.84
CA LEU A 91 -2.00 8.30 -2.57
C LEU A 91 -2.04 9.16 -3.83
N ASN A 92 -2.35 10.44 -3.67
CA ASN A 92 -2.30 11.39 -4.78
C ASN A 92 -0.94 12.11 -4.77
N ALA A 93 -0.12 11.91 -5.80
CA ALA A 93 1.12 12.65 -6.08
C ALA A 93 0.91 13.56 -7.29
N ASN A 94 0.91 14.88 -7.09
CA ASN A 94 0.60 15.85 -8.14
C ASN A 94 -0.73 15.51 -8.85
N ASP A 95 -0.67 15.14 -10.13
CA ASP A 95 -1.81 14.76 -10.98
C ASP A 95 -1.96 13.24 -11.17
N ARG A 96 -1.24 12.42 -10.40
CA ARG A 96 -1.25 10.96 -10.51
C ARG A 96 -1.64 10.32 -9.19
N GLN A 97 -2.45 9.28 -9.30
CA GLN A 97 -2.74 8.39 -8.20
C GLN A 97 -1.69 7.27 -8.18
N LEU A 98 -1.23 6.91 -6.98
CA LEU A 98 -0.23 5.89 -6.72
C LEU A 98 -0.80 4.88 -5.74
N ILE A 99 -0.27 3.66 -5.78
CA ILE A 99 -0.52 2.62 -4.80
C ILE A 99 0.72 2.53 -3.91
N CYS A 100 0.58 2.81 -2.63
CA CYS A 100 1.59 2.49 -1.62
C CYS A 100 1.22 1.15 -0.99
N MET A 101 2.15 0.21 -0.99
CA MET A 101 2.01 -1.11 -0.37
C MET A 101 3.01 -1.23 0.78
N ILE A 102 2.50 -1.54 1.96
CA ILE A 102 3.31 -1.84 3.14
C ILE A 102 3.11 -3.31 3.45
N SER A 103 4.19 -4.10 3.41
CA SER A 103 4.16 -5.50 3.82
C SER A 103 4.92 -5.64 5.13
N THR A 104 4.25 -6.11 6.18
CA THR A 104 4.87 -6.30 7.50
C THR A 104 4.97 -7.78 7.82
N TYR A 105 6.19 -8.25 8.03
CA TYR A 105 6.55 -9.64 8.27
C TYR A 105 6.93 -9.88 9.73
N GLY A 106 6.76 -11.11 10.20
CA GLY A 106 7.15 -11.54 11.55
C GLY A 106 6.03 -11.46 12.58
N LYS A 107 6.22 -12.18 13.69
CA LYS A 107 5.30 -12.24 14.84
C LYS A 107 5.81 -11.40 16.01
N ASP A 108 6.95 -11.80 16.58
CA ASP A 108 7.55 -11.14 17.75
C ASP A 108 8.45 -9.97 17.35
N ILE A 109 9.33 -10.21 16.38
CA ILE A 109 10.20 -9.23 15.75
C ILE A 109 9.62 -8.97 14.37
N ARG A 110 9.16 -7.73 14.14
CA ARG A 110 8.42 -7.34 12.94
C ARG A 110 9.24 -6.41 12.06
N GLU A 111 9.19 -6.62 10.76
CA GLU A 111 9.86 -5.80 9.74
C GLU A 111 8.86 -5.38 8.68
N SER A 112 8.91 -4.14 8.24
CA SER A 112 8.08 -3.64 7.14
C SER A 112 8.91 -3.33 5.90
N ASP A 113 8.38 -3.72 4.74
CA ASP A 113 8.81 -3.24 3.42
C ASP A 113 7.77 -2.26 2.88
N ILE A 114 8.23 -1.20 2.20
CA ILE A 114 7.36 -0.20 1.58
C ILE A 114 7.71 -0.07 0.10
N THR A 115 6.74 -0.39 -0.75
CA THR A 115 6.88 -0.33 -2.20
C THR A 115 5.77 0.52 -2.81
N PHE A 116 6.12 1.29 -3.84
CA PHE A 116 5.17 2.12 -4.59
C PHE A 116 4.91 1.54 -5.97
N PHE A 117 3.68 1.69 -6.44
CA PHE A 117 3.24 1.31 -7.78
C PHE A 117 2.40 2.41 -8.41
N ASP A 118 2.33 2.44 -9.74
CA ASP A 118 1.25 3.15 -10.41
C ASP A 118 -0.07 2.36 -10.32
N THR A 119 -1.17 2.95 -10.79
CA THR A 119 -2.50 2.31 -10.78
C THR A 119 -2.61 1.09 -11.72
N THR A 120 -1.57 0.79 -12.50
CA THR A 120 -1.47 -0.43 -13.33
C THR A 120 -0.58 -1.50 -12.68
N TRP A 121 -0.20 -1.33 -11.41
CA TRP A 121 0.69 -2.21 -10.66
C TRP A 121 2.11 -2.31 -11.21
N LYS A 122 2.55 -1.30 -11.97
CA LYS A 122 3.96 -1.17 -12.34
C LYS A 122 4.71 -0.57 -11.16
N GLN A 123 5.75 -1.27 -10.70
CA GLN A 123 6.58 -0.82 -9.59
C GLN A 123 7.29 0.49 -9.94
N LEU A 124 7.33 1.39 -8.97
CA LEU A 124 8.01 2.68 -9.03
C LEU A 124 9.19 2.68 -8.05
N SER A 125 10.10 3.63 -8.23
CA SER A 125 11.25 3.81 -7.35
C SER A 125 10.80 4.39 -6.01
N THR A 126 10.88 3.61 -4.93
CA THR A 126 10.50 4.04 -3.58
C THR A 126 11.25 5.30 -3.13
N SER A 127 12.53 5.43 -3.51
CA SER A 127 13.35 6.61 -3.18
C SER A 127 12.87 7.91 -3.82
N ASP A 128 11.98 7.83 -4.80
CA ASP A 128 11.37 9.01 -5.43
C ASP A 128 10.24 9.57 -4.56
N TYR A 129 9.75 8.81 -3.57
CA TYR A 129 8.59 9.16 -2.74
C TYR A 129 8.90 9.24 -1.25
N ILE A 130 9.83 8.43 -0.77
CA ILE A 130 10.17 8.34 0.65
C ILE A 130 11.63 7.98 0.86
N ASP A 131 12.26 8.62 1.84
CA ASP A 131 13.59 8.23 2.33
C ASP A 131 13.42 7.26 3.50
N LEU A 132 13.74 5.99 3.27
CA LEU A 132 13.56 4.93 4.25
C LEU A 132 14.82 4.76 5.10
N PRO A 133 14.67 4.38 6.38
CA PRO A 133 15.81 4.01 7.21
C PRO A 133 16.61 2.86 6.58
N HIS A 134 17.93 2.90 6.73
CA HIS A 134 18.81 1.79 6.32
C HIS A 134 18.74 0.57 7.25
N GLN A 135 18.13 0.74 8.43
CA GLN A 135 17.99 -0.27 9.47
C GLN A 135 16.56 -0.82 9.49
N MET A 136 16.38 -1.98 10.15
CA MET A 136 15.08 -2.60 10.34
C MET A 136 14.07 -1.62 10.98
N PHE A 137 12.89 -1.53 10.38
CA PHE A 137 11.80 -0.70 10.86
C PHE A 137 10.46 -1.41 10.72
N THR A 138 9.47 -0.95 11.48
CA THR A 138 8.07 -1.26 11.26
C THR A 138 7.34 -0.02 10.76
N SER A 139 6.32 -0.21 9.94
CA SER A 139 5.53 0.86 9.39
C SER A 139 4.04 0.60 9.54
N LYS A 140 3.27 1.67 9.71
CA LYS A 140 1.80 1.64 9.75
C LYS A 140 1.25 2.84 9.00
N PHE A 141 0.25 2.62 8.13
CA PHE A 141 -0.45 3.71 7.49
C PHE A 141 -1.63 4.15 8.37
N ASN A 142 -1.81 5.47 8.49
CA ASN A 142 -2.98 6.08 9.07
C ASN A 142 -3.90 6.60 7.93
N PRO A 143 -5.02 5.93 7.65
CA PRO A 143 -5.93 6.35 6.59
C PRO A 143 -6.63 7.67 6.88
N GLU A 144 -6.78 8.09 8.15
CA GLU A 144 -7.54 9.30 8.50
C GLU A 144 -6.83 10.60 8.06
N ASP A 145 -5.50 10.63 8.13
CA ASP A 145 -4.70 11.81 7.82
C ASP A 145 -3.67 11.57 6.71
N SER A 146 -3.71 10.38 6.09
CA SER A 146 -2.77 9.92 5.06
C SER A 146 -1.31 10.01 5.50
N SER A 147 -1.05 9.71 6.77
CA SER A 147 0.32 9.66 7.30
C SER A 147 0.85 8.23 7.41
N LEU A 148 2.15 8.11 7.30
CA LEU A 148 2.91 6.89 7.48
C LEU A 148 3.73 7.02 8.76
N THR A 149 3.52 6.12 9.71
CA THR A 149 4.34 6.04 10.92
C THR A 149 5.43 5.01 10.69
N ILE A 150 6.69 5.42 10.80
CA ILE A 150 7.86 4.53 10.77
C ILE A 150 8.47 4.47 12.17
N VAL A 151 8.68 3.27 12.68
CA VAL A 151 9.31 3.02 13.97
C VAL A 151 10.58 2.21 13.75
N CYS A 152 11.70 2.78 14.15
CA CYS A 152 13.02 2.16 14.14
C CYS A 152 13.38 1.71 15.55
N ARG A 153 13.85 0.47 15.70
CA ARG A 153 14.47 0.00 16.93
C ARG A 153 15.98 0.08 16.78
N THR A 154 16.63 0.86 17.62
CA THR A 154 18.10 0.92 17.71
C THR A 154 18.56 0.34 19.04
N THR A 155 19.48 -0.61 19.01
CA THR A 155 20.29 -0.97 20.17
C THR A 155 21.39 0.07 20.31
N LEU A 156 21.43 0.78 21.43
CA LEU A 156 22.56 1.65 21.74
C LEU A 156 23.67 0.78 22.33
N ASP A 157 24.79 0.65 21.61
CA ASP A 157 26.01 0.07 22.17
C ASP A 157 26.48 0.95 23.33
N ARG A 158 26.21 0.50 24.56
CA ARG A 158 26.87 1.06 25.74
C ARG A 158 28.31 0.57 25.78
N PRO A 159 29.26 1.37 26.29
CA PRO A 159 30.61 0.89 26.53
C PRO A 159 30.56 -0.37 27.41
N ALA A 160 31.48 -1.31 27.19
CA ALA A 160 31.51 -2.71 27.66
C ALA A 160 31.38 -2.97 29.19
N ASN A 161 31.11 -1.92 29.96
CA ASN A 161 31.02 -1.85 31.40
C ASN A 161 29.56 -1.81 31.90
N GLU A 162 28.56 -1.73 31.02
CA GLU A 162 27.13 -1.70 31.38
C GLU A 162 26.42 -2.94 30.81
N GLU A 163 26.01 -3.87 31.69
CA GLU A 163 25.49 -5.22 31.36
C GLU A 163 24.07 -5.25 30.72
N GLN A 164 23.47 -4.09 30.38
CA GLN A 164 22.14 -4.03 29.79
C GLN A 164 22.12 -3.13 28.56
N GLU A 165 21.92 -3.76 27.39
CA GLU A 165 21.61 -3.06 26.13
C GLU A 165 20.29 -2.30 26.27
N GLU A 166 20.33 -0.99 26.12
CA GLU A 166 19.12 -0.15 26.12
C GLU A 166 18.55 -0.10 24.70
N ILE A 167 17.35 -0.65 24.51
CA ILE A 167 16.62 -0.54 23.25
C ILE A 167 15.94 0.83 23.22
N LYS A 168 16.36 1.68 22.29
CA LYS A 168 15.70 2.96 22.03
C LYS A 168 14.81 2.84 20.79
N GLU A 169 13.54 3.18 20.94
CA GLU A 169 12.60 3.31 19.82
C GLU A 169 12.62 4.75 19.31
N VAL A 170 12.90 4.91 18.01
CA VAL A 170 12.82 6.19 17.30
C VAL A 170 11.59 6.13 16.39
N GLN A 171 10.61 6.97 16.68
CA GLN A 171 9.42 7.11 15.85
C GLN A 171 9.54 8.33 14.93
N MET A 172 9.26 8.12 13.65
CA MET A 172 9.20 9.14 12.62
C MET A 172 7.80 9.12 12.01
N ASN A 173 7.13 10.26 12.00
CA ASN A 173 5.83 10.40 11.35
C ASN A 173 6.04 11.14 10.03
N LEU A 174 5.83 10.42 8.93
CA LEU A 174 5.95 10.94 7.58
C LEU A 174 4.55 11.21 7.05
N LYS A 175 4.17 12.47 6.99
CA LYS A 175 2.90 12.84 6.37
C LYS A 175 3.09 12.88 4.86
N TRP A 176 2.22 12.19 4.13
CA TRP A 176 2.20 12.31 2.69
C TRP A 176 1.89 13.75 2.29
N ASN A 177 2.82 14.41 1.61
CA ASN A 177 2.70 15.79 1.17
C ASN A 177 2.26 15.92 -0.30
N GLY A 178 2.07 14.79 -1.00
CA GLY A 178 1.68 14.77 -2.42
C GLY A 178 2.80 15.12 -3.39
N GLU A 179 4.05 15.22 -2.92
CA GLU A 179 5.21 15.58 -3.73
C GLU A 179 6.19 14.41 -3.81
N MET A 180 6.86 14.29 -4.97
CA MET A 180 8.01 13.40 -5.12
C MET A 180 9.23 14.06 -4.45
N LEU A 181 10.11 13.28 -3.84
CA LEU A 181 11.34 13.76 -3.24
C LEU A 181 12.36 14.27 -4.28
N LYS A 182 12.23 13.87 -5.55
CA LYS A 182 13.11 14.27 -6.67
C LYS A 182 12.39 14.35 -8.00
#